data_AF-X8J0C4-F1
#
_entry.id   AF-X8J0C4-F1
#
_cell.length_a   1.000
_cell.length_b   1.000
_cell.length_c   1.000
_cell.angle_alpha   90.00
_cell.angle_beta   90.00
_cell.angle_gamma   90.00
#
_symmetry.space_group_name_H-M   'P 1'
#
loop_
_entity.id
_entity.type
_entity.pdbx_description
1 polymer ?
#
loop_
_entity_poly.entity_id
_entity_poly.type
_entity_poly.pdbx_seq_one_letter_code
_entity_poly.pdbx_strand_id
1 'polypeptide(L)'
;MSQLLYRVPGGLDPLRKRFGGDVQKAGLEAITDLQRAAASSPGGMVEPQAVVDTLSAVYRMNQDLVRRSFRSEALAAFVATLDQAFRNLVNQNNTIGALPTFPELLAMYADALLRKNSKLCEEDVLEDQLNKVLSRRLIYDLSGSNENEAFMISKLKETCGFEYTDKLQRMFIDIQLSKDLTNQFRERMEVAHDAADLGVPFSAMVLGANFWPLNAPTHSLIIPEDILPTHERFQRFYQNKHSGRKLLWLWKYSENELQTSYLNQRYMLVTSSYQTAVLLQYNENNSLHLDELDSATSIPKGLLTQVLAVLVRARILVNNEASQYSLNTNFRSKKIRVKLNHSIKKEVKGESADVLKTVNEGRKYVIQATVVRIMKARQTMRNQSLVTSAAPDFNPATLFGSHKGLLAVM
;
A
#
# COMPACT_ATOMS: atom_id res chain seq x y z
N MET A 1 -13.60 -47.18 5.15
CA MET A 1 -13.08 -46.92 6.52
C MET A 1 -13.96 -45.93 7.29
N SER A 2 -14.31 -44.76 6.74
CA SER A 2 -15.17 -43.77 7.41
C SER A 2 -16.55 -44.29 7.82
N GLN A 3 -17.24 -45.05 6.95
CA GLN A 3 -18.55 -45.65 7.24
C GLN A 3 -18.54 -46.72 8.34
N LEU A 4 -17.39 -47.36 8.57
CA LEU A 4 -17.22 -48.38 9.61
C LEU A 4 -16.93 -47.73 10.97
N LEU A 5 -16.11 -46.68 11.00
CA LEU A 5 -15.77 -45.93 12.21
C LEU A 5 -16.91 -45.04 12.70
N TYR A 6 -17.84 -44.63 11.83
CA TYR A 6 -19.06 -43.92 12.22
C TYR A 6 -19.96 -44.76 13.15
N ARG A 7 -19.88 -46.10 13.07
CA ARG A 7 -20.70 -47.01 13.88
C ARG A 7 -20.16 -47.20 15.31
N VAL A 8 -18.97 -46.67 15.60
CA VAL A 8 -18.33 -46.76 16.93
C VAL A 8 -18.36 -45.38 17.58
N PRO A 9 -18.97 -45.23 18.77
CA PRO A 9 -18.94 -43.96 19.51
C PRO A 9 -17.48 -43.51 19.74
N GLY A 10 -17.13 -42.30 19.30
CA GLY A 10 -15.76 -41.76 19.41
C GLY A 10 -14.73 -42.33 18.41
N GLY A 11 -15.11 -43.27 17.53
CA GLY A 11 -14.19 -43.89 16.56
C GLY A 11 -13.63 -42.93 15.49
N LEU A 12 -14.26 -41.76 15.32
CA LEU A 12 -13.84 -40.74 14.35
C LEU A 12 -12.81 -39.75 14.90
N ASP A 13 -12.59 -39.69 16.21
CA ASP A 13 -11.68 -38.71 16.82
C ASP A 13 -10.19 -39.01 16.57
N PRO A 14 -9.72 -40.27 16.65
CA PRO A 14 -8.36 -40.62 16.24
C PRO A 14 -8.11 -40.34 14.75
N LEU A 15 -9.12 -40.61 13.91
CA LEU A 15 -9.07 -40.35 12.47
C LEU A 15 -8.97 -38.85 12.18
N ARG A 16 -9.73 -38.03 12.92
CA ARG A 16 -9.70 -36.57 12.84
C ARG A 16 -8.34 -36.01 13.24
N LYS A 17 -7.77 -36.49 14.34
CA LYS A 17 -6.44 -36.08 14.81
C LYS A 17 -5.35 -36.43 13.79
N ARG A 18 -5.42 -37.64 13.21
CA ARG A 18 -4.47 -38.08 12.17
C ARG A 18 -4.63 -37.27 10.90
N PHE A 19 -5.86 -37.03 10.45
CA PHE A 19 -6.15 -36.17 9.30
C PHE A 19 -5.59 -34.76 9.47
N GLY A 20 -5.80 -34.13 10.63
CA GLY A 20 -5.23 -32.80 10.91
C GLY A 20 -3.69 -32.78 10.84
N GLY A 21 -3.03 -33.82 11.36
CA GLY A 21 -1.57 -33.96 11.26
C GLY A 21 -1.08 -34.20 9.83
N ASP A 22 -1.77 -35.05 9.07
CA ASP A 22 -1.45 -35.35 7.66
C ASP A 22 -1.60 -34.10 6.78
N VAL A 23 -2.62 -33.27 7.02
CA VAL A 23 -2.82 -31.99 6.33
C VAL A 23 -1.67 -31.01 6.61
N GLN A 24 -1.26 -30.88 7.87
CA GLN A 24 -0.14 -30.00 8.24
C GLN A 24 1.16 -30.45 7.58
N LYS A 25 1.44 -31.76 7.64
CA LYS A 25 2.61 -32.35 7.02
C LYS A 25 2.62 -32.14 5.49
N ALA A 26 1.51 -32.39 4.82
CA ALA A 26 1.39 -32.20 3.37
C ALA A 26 1.60 -30.74 2.95
N GLY A 27 1.07 -29.78 3.72
CA GLY A 27 1.29 -28.37 3.44
C GLY A 27 2.75 -27.94 3.64
N LEU A 28 3.43 -28.46 4.68
CA LEU A 28 4.85 -28.21 4.92
C LEU A 28 5.75 -28.82 3.85
N GLU A 29 5.47 -30.05 3.43
CA GLU A 29 6.19 -30.73 2.35
C GLU A 29 6.06 -29.93 1.03
N ALA A 30 4.85 -29.47 0.70
CA ALA A 30 4.61 -28.67 -0.50
C ALA A 30 5.39 -27.34 -0.51
N ILE A 31 5.48 -26.66 0.64
CA ILE A 31 6.31 -25.44 0.79
C ILE A 31 7.80 -25.79 0.64
N THR A 32 8.25 -26.88 1.26
CA THR A 32 9.66 -27.30 1.22
C THR A 32 10.09 -27.67 -0.21
N ASP A 33 9.20 -28.29 -0.97
CA ASP A 33 9.45 -28.65 -2.37
C ASP A 33 9.54 -27.41 -3.27
N LEU A 34 8.68 -26.41 -3.04
CA LEU A 34 8.79 -25.10 -3.71
C LEU A 34 10.13 -24.41 -3.41
N GLN A 35 10.56 -24.43 -2.15
CA GLN A 35 11.86 -23.85 -1.75
C GLN A 35 13.04 -24.57 -2.42
N ARG A 36 12.98 -25.91 -2.48
CA ARG A 36 14.01 -26.72 -3.16
C ARG A 36 14.08 -26.41 -4.65
N ALA A 37 12.92 -26.26 -5.31
CA ALA A 37 12.85 -25.90 -6.72
C ALA A 37 13.37 -24.48 -7.00
N ALA A 38 13.08 -23.51 -6.12
CA ALA A 38 13.59 -22.15 -6.23
C ALA A 38 15.11 -22.05 -6.03
N ALA A 39 15.68 -22.87 -5.12
CA ALA A 39 17.12 -22.93 -4.88
C ALA A 39 17.92 -23.47 -6.08
N SER A 40 17.29 -24.28 -6.94
CA SER A 40 17.91 -24.80 -8.17
C SER A 40 17.87 -23.83 -9.37
N SER A 41 17.19 -22.69 -9.26
CA SER A 41 17.04 -21.70 -10.35
C SER A 41 17.94 -20.46 -10.16
N PRO A 42 18.44 -19.83 -11.25
CA PRO A 42 19.22 -18.60 -11.15
C PRO A 42 18.30 -17.45 -10.72
N GLY A 43 18.27 -17.16 -9.42
CA GLY A 43 17.36 -16.18 -8.81
C GLY A 43 16.93 -16.52 -7.37
N GLY A 44 17.03 -17.79 -6.95
CA GLY A 44 17.08 -18.24 -5.56
C GLY A 44 15.94 -17.85 -4.59
N MET A 45 14.87 -17.19 -5.04
CA MET A 45 13.76 -16.76 -4.19
C MET A 45 12.44 -17.34 -4.69
N VAL A 46 11.61 -17.82 -3.76
CA VAL A 46 10.27 -18.32 -4.07
C VAL A 46 9.35 -17.13 -4.32
N GLU A 47 8.65 -17.11 -5.45
CA GLU A 47 7.66 -16.07 -5.72
C GLU A 47 6.45 -16.20 -4.78
N PRO A 48 5.96 -15.10 -4.17
CA PRO A 48 4.81 -15.12 -3.25
C PRO A 48 3.55 -15.77 -3.83
N GLN A 49 3.32 -15.56 -5.14
CA GLN A 49 2.19 -16.15 -5.85
C GLN A 49 2.24 -17.68 -5.86
N ALA A 50 3.42 -18.27 -6.10
CA ALA A 50 3.58 -19.72 -6.13
C ALA A 50 3.28 -20.36 -4.76
N VAL A 51 3.59 -19.67 -3.66
CA VAL A 51 3.28 -20.15 -2.30
C VAL A 51 1.78 -20.15 -2.04
N VAL A 52 1.09 -19.05 -2.37
CA VAL A 52 -0.37 -18.92 -2.16
C VAL A 52 -1.13 -19.90 -3.04
N ASP A 53 -0.73 -20.07 -4.30
CA ASP A 53 -1.36 -21.00 -5.23
C ASP A 53 -1.20 -22.46 -4.77
N THR A 54 -0.01 -22.82 -4.30
CA THR A 54 0.28 -24.18 -3.80
C THR A 54 -0.49 -24.48 -2.53
N LEU A 55 -0.52 -23.57 -1.56
CA LEU A 55 -1.31 -23.75 -0.34
C LEU A 55 -2.81 -23.78 -0.63
N SER A 56 -3.28 -22.97 -1.58
CA SER A 56 -4.67 -23.00 -2.05
C SER A 56 -5.03 -24.33 -2.71
N ALA A 57 -4.11 -24.91 -3.48
CA ALA A 57 -4.29 -26.23 -4.08
C ALA A 57 -4.37 -27.35 -3.02
N VAL A 58 -3.46 -27.35 -2.03
CA VAL A 58 -3.48 -28.31 -0.92
C VAL A 58 -4.80 -28.18 -0.12
N TYR A 59 -5.26 -26.96 0.13
CA TYR A 59 -6.53 -26.74 0.83
C TYR A 59 -7.72 -27.28 0.04
N ARG A 60 -7.83 -26.93 -1.25
CA ARG A 60 -8.92 -27.40 -2.13
C ARG A 60 -8.95 -28.92 -2.26
N MET A 61 -7.80 -29.56 -2.43
CA MET A 61 -7.70 -31.02 -2.54
C MET A 61 -8.22 -31.72 -1.28
N ASN A 62 -7.82 -31.23 -0.09
CA ASN A 62 -8.27 -31.79 1.18
C ASN A 62 -9.75 -31.46 1.46
N GLN A 63 -10.22 -30.29 1.05
CA GLN A 63 -11.62 -29.91 1.16
C GLN A 63 -12.52 -30.82 0.30
N ASP A 64 -12.10 -31.12 -0.94
CA ASP A 64 -12.80 -32.05 -1.82
C ASP A 64 -12.79 -33.48 -1.28
N LEU A 65 -11.66 -33.92 -0.71
CA LEU A 65 -11.56 -35.23 -0.05
C LEU A 65 -12.55 -35.34 1.11
N VAL A 66 -12.63 -34.30 1.97
CA VAL A 66 -13.54 -34.28 3.11
C VAL A 66 -14.99 -34.27 2.64
N ARG A 67 -15.34 -33.47 1.62
CA ARG A 67 -16.69 -33.40 1.04
C ARG A 67 -17.13 -34.70 0.39
N ARG A 68 -16.22 -35.44 -0.26
CA ARG A 68 -16.54 -36.73 -0.90
C ARG A 68 -16.64 -37.87 0.13
N SER A 69 -15.84 -37.82 1.19
CA SER A 69 -15.65 -38.95 2.11
C SER A 69 -16.56 -38.93 3.35
N PHE A 70 -17.07 -37.75 3.72
CA PHE A 70 -17.87 -37.55 4.93
C PHE A 70 -19.18 -36.82 4.63
N ARG A 71 -20.22 -37.08 5.42
CA ARG A 71 -21.56 -36.46 5.30
C ARG A 71 -22.06 -36.01 6.68
N SER A 72 -23.01 -35.09 6.70
CA SER A 72 -23.71 -34.62 7.91
C SER A 72 -22.74 -34.12 9.00
N GLU A 73 -22.97 -34.41 10.28
CA GLU A 73 -22.14 -33.94 11.41
C GLU A 73 -20.65 -34.28 11.29
N ALA A 74 -20.31 -35.44 10.69
CA ALA A 74 -18.92 -35.80 10.44
C ALA A 74 -18.27 -34.86 9.41
N LEU A 75 -19.02 -34.38 8.40
CA LEU A 75 -18.50 -33.42 7.43
C LEU A 75 -18.10 -32.10 8.14
N ALA A 76 -18.97 -31.56 8.97
CA ALA A 76 -18.71 -30.32 9.70
C ALA A 76 -17.49 -30.44 10.61
N ALA A 77 -17.36 -31.56 11.33
CA ALA A 77 -16.23 -31.80 12.22
C ALA A 77 -14.88 -31.94 11.49
N PHE A 78 -14.84 -32.59 10.32
CA PHE A 78 -13.62 -32.70 9.52
C PHE A 78 -13.28 -31.39 8.79
N VAL A 79 -14.27 -30.60 8.36
CA VAL A 79 -14.04 -29.24 7.84
C VAL A 79 -13.45 -28.34 8.92
N ALA A 80 -13.99 -28.34 10.14
CA ALA A 80 -13.42 -27.57 11.25
C ALA A 80 -11.99 -28.00 11.59
N THR A 81 -11.68 -29.29 11.45
CA THR A 81 -10.32 -29.81 11.66
C THR A 81 -9.37 -29.39 10.55
N LEU A 82 -9.83 -29.39 9.30
CA LEU A 82 -9.09 -28.85 8.16
C LEU A 82 -8.75 -27.37 8.39
N ASP A 83 -9.75 -26.57 8.78
CA ASP A 83 -9.57 -25.15 9.06
C ASP A 83 -8.58 -24.92 10.20
N GLN A 84 -8.67 -25.69 11.29
CA GLN A 84 -7.74 -25.60 12.41
C GLN A 84 -6.31 -26.01 12.02
N ALA A 85 -6.17 -27.07 11.23
CA ALA A 85 -4.87 -27.54 10.74
C ALA A 85 -4.20 -26.48 9.85
N PHE A 86 -4.95 -25.86 8.93
CA PHE A 86 -4.46 -24.79 8.08
C PHE A 86 -4.15 -23.51 8.86
N ARG A 87 -5.00 -23.11 9.82
CA ARG A 87 -4.71 -21.97 10.71
C ARG A 87 -3.39 -22.16 11.46
N ASN A 88 -3.17 -23.35 12.00
CA ASN A 88 -1.93 -23.69 12.68
C ASN A 88 -0.72 -23.67 11.73
N LEU A 89 -0.87 -24.20 10.50
CA LEU A 89 0.19 -24.18 9.48
C LEU A 89 0.56 -22.76 9.07
N VAL A 90 -0.45 -21.91 8.86
CA VAL A 90 -0.31 -20.50 8.47
C VAL A 90 0.33 -19.66 9.58
N ASN A 91 -0.01 -19.93 10.84
CA ASN A 91 0.50 -19.18 12.00
C ASN A 91 1.86 -19.68 12.51
N GLN A 92 2.36 -20.82 12.01
CA GLN A 92 3.69 -21.31 12.32
C GLN A 92 4.76 -20.59 11.48
N ASN A 93 5.11 -19.38 11.91
CA ASN A 93 6.11 -18.53 11.25
C ASN A 93 7.51 -19.17 11.14
N ASN A 94 7.83 -20.19 11.93
CA ASN A 94 9.18 -20.77 11.99
C ASN A 94 9.45 -21.91 11.00
N THR A 95 8.42 -22.42 10.30
CA THR A 95 8.55 -23.56 9.37
C THR A 95 8.68 -23.16 7.91
N ILE A 96 8.52 -21.87 7.59
CA ILE A 96 8.58 -21.32 6.21
C ILE A 96 9.95 -20.66 5.93
N GLY A 97 10.90 -20.73 6.86
CA GLY A 97 12.25 -20.18 6.68
C GLY A 97 12.26 -18.66 6.47
N ALA A 98 13.15 -18.16 5.61
CA ALA A 98 13.33 -16.73 5.30
C ALA A 98 12.24 -16.10 4.41
N LEU A 99 11.03 -16.69 4.36
CA LEU A 99 9.92 -16.16 3.56
C LEU A 99 9.07 -15.15 4.35
N PRO A 100 8.43 -14.18 3.67
CA PRO A 100 7.41 -13.29 4.22
C PRO A 100 6.34 -14.05 5.02
N THR A 101 5.77 -13.46 6.07
CA THR A 101 4.67 -14.11 6.82
C THR A 101 3.49 -14.41 5.89
N PHE A 102 2.69 -15.43 6.18
CA PHE A 102 1.56 -15.79 5.30
C PHE A 102 0.55 -14.64 5.06
N PRO A 103 0.22 -13.79 6.05
CA PRO A 103 -0.54 -12.57 5.81
C PRO A 103 0.11 -11.63 4.76
N GLU A 104 1.44 -11.54 4.71
CA GLU A 104 2.16 -10.77 3.68
C GLU A 104 2.04 -11.42 2.31
N LEU A 105 2.25 -12.73 2.22
CA LEU A 105 2.11 -13.48 0.96
C LEU A 105 0.71 -13.27 0.36
N LEU A 106 -0.33 -13.27 1.20
CA LEU A 106 -1.70 -12.97 0.78
C LEU A 106 -1.88 -11.52 0.33
N ALA A 107 -1.30 -10.55 1.05
CA ALA A 107 -1.37 -9.14 0.66
C ALA A 107 -0.70 -8.91 -0.71
N MET A 108 0.48 -9.52 -0.90
CA MET A 108 1.26 -9.44 -2.14
C MET A 108 0.54 -10.12 -3.29
N TYR A 109 -0.07 -11.29 -3.05
CA TYR A 109 -0.87 -11.99 -4.03
C TYR A 109 -2.12 -11.18 -4.42
N ALA A 110 -2.83 -10.62 -3.44
CA ALA A 110 -3.96 -9.74 -3.68
C ALA A 110 -3.55 -8.49 -4.48
N ASP A 111 -2.38 -7.89 -4.22
CA ASP A 111 -1.86 -6.79 -5.03
C ASP A 111 -1.50 -7.21 -6.44
N ALA A 112 -0.85 -8.36 -6.61
CA ALA A 112 -0.44 -8.89 -7.90
C ALA A 112 -1.66 -9.17 -8.80
N LEU A 113 -2.75 -9.70 -8.24
CA LEU A 113 -4.00 -9.94 -8.96
C LEU A 113 -4.71 -8.66 -9.40
N LEU A 114 -4.46 -7.53 -8.73
CA LEU A 114 -5.18 -6.27 -8.98
C LEU A 114 -4.39 -5.25 -9.81
N ARG A 115 -3.10 -5.48 -10.08
CA ARG A 115 -2.23 -4.57 -10.84
C ARG A 115 -2.14 -4.88 -12.34
N LYS A 116 -1.93 -3.83 -13.15
CA LYS A 116 -1.60 -3.91 -14.59
C LYS A 116 -0.11 -4.21 -14.92
N ASN A 117 0.82 -4.19 -13.94
CA ASN A 117 2.23 -4.60 -14.07
C ASN A 117 2.87 -4.79 -12.67
N SER A 118 3.64 -5.87 -12.45
CA SER A 118 4.08 -6.33 -11.10
C SER A 118 5.49 -5.85 -10.68
N LYS A 119 5.61 -5.35 -9.44
CA LYS A 119 6.85 -5.31 -8.63
C LYS A 119 6.54 -5.13 -7.13
N LEU A 120 7.28 -5.87 -6.30
CA LEU A 120 7.00 -6.24 -4.91
C LEU A 120 7.47 -5.20 -3.87
N CYS A 121 6.84 -5.17 -2.69
CA CYS A 121 7.29 -4.48 -1.47
C CYS A 121 7.12 -5.41 -0.24
N GLU A 122 8.08 -5.36 0.68
CA GLU A 122 8.23 -6.24 1.86
C GLU A 122 7.60 -5.66 3.16
N GLU A 123 7.16 -6.60 4.01
CA GLU A 123 6.88 -6.60 5.48
C GLU A 123 5.66 -5.87 6.10
N ASP A 124 4.90 -6.69 6.84
CA ASP A 124 4.02 -6.54 8.03
C ASP A 124 2.62 -5.87 8.09
N VAL A 125 1.73 -6.63 8.77
CA VAL A 125 0.26 -6.52 9.03
C VAL A 125 -0.61 -6.32 7.80
N LEU A 126 -1.30 -7.38 7.39
CA LEU A 126 -2.21 -7.44 6.24
C LEU A 126 -3.12 -6.21 6.10
N GLU A 127 -3.63 -5.64 7.20
CA GLU A 127 -4.46 -4.42 7.15
C GLU A 127 -3.68 -3.20 6.68
N ASP A 128 -2.57 -2.87 7.33
CA ASP A 128 -1.76 -1.70 7.02
C ASP A 128 -1.07 -1.84 5.67
N GLN A 129 -0.65 -3.06 5.31
CA GLN A 129 -0.13 -3.33 3.99
C GLN A 129 -1.21 -3.21 2.92
N LEU A 130 -2.42 -3.74 3.16
CA LEU A 130 -3.53 -3.58 2.22
C LEU A 130 -3.94 -2.11 2.09
N ASN A 131 -3.98 -1.35 3.20
CA ASN A 131 -4.24 0.09 3.19
C ASN A 131 -3.17 0.84 2.38
N LYS A 132 -1.89 0.52 2.58
CA LYS A 132 -0.75 1.14 1.88
C LYS A 132 -0.74 0.82 0.39
N VAL A 133 -1.01 -0.43 0.05
CA VAL A 133 -1.03 -0.87 -1.33
C VAL A 133 -2.26 -0.29 -2.04
N LEU A 134 -3.45 -0.38 -1.45
CA LEU A 134 -4.67 0.18 -2.02
C LEU A 134 -4.55 1.69 -2.19
N SER A 135 -4.08 2.43 -1.17
CA SER A 135 -3.88 3.88 -1.28
C SER A 135 -2.97 4.24 -2.45
N ARG A 136 -1.83 3.55 -2.63
CA ARG A 136 -0.96 3.75 -3.79
C ARG A 136 -1.68 3.43 -5.12
N ARG A 137 -2.47 2.36 -5.19
CA ARG A 137 -3.24 2.03 -6.40
C ARG A 137 -4.27 3.10 -6.73
N LEU A 138 -4.99 3.60 -5.73
CA LEU A 138 -5.99 4.65 -5.88
C LEU A 138 -5.36 5.99 -6.28
N ILE A 139 -4.24 6.38 -5.68
CA ILE A 139 -3.54 7.64 -5.97
C ILE A 139 -3.03 7.68 -7.41
N TYR A 140 -2.42 6.59 -7.87
CA TYR A 140 -1.79 6.51 -9.18
C TYR A 140 -2.70 5.93 -10.27
N ASP A 141 -3.99 5.74 -9.97
CA ASP A 141 -5.00 5.13 -10.86
C ASP A 141 -4.51 3.81 -11.50
N LEU A 142 -3.86 2.97 -10.69
CA LEU A 142 -3.29 1.69 -11.13
C LEU A 142 -4.29 0.53 -11.07
N SER A 143 -5.49 0.79 -10.56
CA SER A 143 -6.54 -0.20 -10.38
C SER A 143 -7.03 -0.70 -11.74
N GLY A 144 -7.03 -2.03 -11.94
CA GLY A 144 -7.54 -2.63 -13.18
C GLY A 144 -9.04 -2.44 -13.38
N SER A 145 -9.82 -2.50 -12.29
CA SER A 145 -11.25 -2.20 -12.25
C SER A 145 -11.65 -1.72 -10.86
N ASN A 146 -12.39 -0.61 -10.80
CA ASN A 146 -12.93 -0.07 -9.55
C ASN A 146 -14.00 -1.00 -8.94
N GLU A 147 -14.70 -1.76 -9.78
CA GLU A 147 -15.72 -2.72 -9.32
C GLU A 147 -15.08 -3.91 -8.60
N ASN A 148 -13.93 -4.40 -9.09
CA ASN A 148 -13.19 -5.49 -8.45
C ASN A 148 -12.62 -5.07 -7.09
N GLU A 149 -12.13 -3.83 -7.00
CA GLU A 149 -11.65 -3.27 -5.74
C GLU A 149 -12.81 -3.09 -4.73
N ALA A 150 -13.96 -2.57 -5.17
CA ALA A 150 -15.15 -2.46 -4.34
C ALA A 150 -15.66 -3.83 -3.88
N PHE A 151 -15.64 -4.83 -4.77
CA PHE A 151 -16.01 -6.21 -4.45
C PHE A 151 -15.04 -6.84 -3.44
N MET A 152 -13.72 -6.64 -3.60
CA MET A 152 -12.73 -7.09 -2.62
C MET A 152 -13.03 -6.50 -1.23
N ILE A 153 -13.27 -5.19 -1.15
CA ILE A 153 -13.56 -4.52 0.13
C ILE A 153 -14.86 -5.06 0.74
N SER A 154 -15.89 -5.31 -0.06
CA SER A 154 -17.13 -5.93 0.41
C SER A 154 -16.88 -7.34 0.99
N LYS A 155 -16.04 -8.14 0.32
CA LYS A 155 -15.72 -9.48 0.81
C LYS A 155 -14.91 -9.44 2.11
N LEU A 156 -13.95 -8.52 2.22
CA LEU A 156 -13.21 -8.29 3.45
C LEU A 156 -14.12 -7.82 4.59
N LYS A 157 -15.14 -7.01 4.29
CA LYS A 157 -16.12 -6.57 5.29
C LYS A 157 -16.93 -7.75 5.83
N GLU A 158 -17.33 -8.68 4.97
CA GLU A 158 -18.06 -9.90 5.39
C GLU A 158 -17.19 -10.82 6.27
N THR A 159 -15.90 -10.96 5.96
CA THR A 159 -15.00 -11.92 6.64
C THR A 159 -14.31 -11.36 7.86
N CYS A 160 -13.89 -10.10 7.82
CA CYS A 160 -13.05 -9.44 8.82
C CYS A 160 -13.83 -8.40 9.65
N GLY A 161 -15.05 -8.06 9.24
CA GLY A 161 -15.90 -7.09 9.92
C GLY A 161 -15.76 -5.66 9.38
N PHE A 162 -16.68 -4.80 9.82
CA PHE A 162 -16.77 -3.42 9.34
C PHE A 162 -15.54 -2.58 9.69
N GLU A 163 -15.07 -2.65 10.95
CA GLU A 163 -13.98 -1.82 11.46
C GLU A 163 -12.67 -1.99 10.67
N TYR A 164 -12.34 -3.24 10.30
CA TYR A 164 -11.17 -3.57 9.47
C TYR A 164 -11.19 -2.88 8.10
N THR A 165 -12.39 -2.69 7.54
CA THR A 165 -12.57 -2.13 6.19
C THR A 165 -12.92 -0.65 6.16
N ASP A 166 -13.15 -0.03 7.32
CA ASP A 166 -13.65 1.35 7.40
C ASP A 166 -12.70 2.34 6.70
N LYS A 167 -11.40 2.21 6.94
CA LYS A 167 -10.36 3.00 6.24
C LYS A 167 -10.39 2.78 4.73
N LEU A 168 -10.42 1.54 4.27
CA LEU A 168 -10.46 1.17 2.84
C LEU A 168 -11.70 1.75 2.14
N GLN A 169 -12.87 1.64 2.78
CA GLN A 169 -14.12 2.19 2.27
C GLN A 169 -14.07 3.72 2.21
N ARG A 170 -13.53 4.35 3.26
CA ARG A 170 -13.41 5.80 3.31
C ARG A 170 -12.44 6.34 2.27
N MET A 171 -11.32 5.65 2.02
CA MET A 171 -10.42 5.97 0.92
C MET A 171 -11.14 5.94 -0.45
N PHE A 172 -12.01 4.94 -0.68
CA PHE A 172 -12.80 4.86 -1.91
C PHE A 172 -13.76 6.03 -2.09
N ILE A 173 -14.46 6.41 -1.02
CA ILE A 173 -15.38 7.55 -1.01
C ILE A 173 -14.61 8.85 -1.24
N ASP A 174 -13.47 9.04 -0.59
CA ASP A 174 -12.63 10.24 -0.76
C ASP A 174 -12.19 10.43 -2.22
N ILE A 175 -11.83 9.35 -2.93
CA ILE A 175 -11.48 9.42 -4.36
C ILE A 175 -12.66 9.91 -5.21
N GLN A 176 -13.88 9.40 -4.97
CA GLN A 176 -15.07 9.81 -5.71
C GLN A 176 -15.41 11.28 -5.43
N LEU A 177 -15.47 11.66 -4.15
CA LEU A 177 -15.72 13.03 -3.73
C LEU A 177 -14.68 14.00 -4.29
N SER A 178 -13.42 13.56 -4.37
CA SER A 178 -12.36 14.38 -4.94
C SER A 178 -12.49 14.56 -6.45
N LYS A 179 -12.92 13.54 -7.19
CA LYS A 179 -13.20 13.67 -8.63
C LYS A 179 -14.31 14.69 -8.87
N ASP A 180 -15.37 14.63 -8.09
CA ASP A 180 -16.48 15.60 -8.17
C ASP A 180 -16.02 17.01 -7.81
N LEU A 181 -15.20 17.15 -6.78
CA LEU A 181 -14.63 18.44 -6.38
C LEU A 181 -13.76 19.06 -7.49
N THR A 182 -12.93 18.24 -8.14
CA THR A 182 -12.05 18.68 -9.23
C THR A 182 -12.84 19.03 -10.49
N ASN A 183 -13.90 18.28 -10.81
CA ASN A 183 -14.79 18.64 -11.91
C ASN A 183 -15.50 19.98 -11.66
N GLN A 184 -16.00 20.20 -10.43
CA GLN A 184 -16.61 21.48 -10.05
C GLN A 184 -15.62 22.65 -10.07
N PHE A 185 -14.35 22.40 -9.73
CA PHE A 185 -13.30 23.40 -9.87
C PHE A 185 -13.07 23.73 -11.34
N ARG A 186 -12.96 22.71 -12.21
CA ARG A 186 -12.77 22.89 -13.66
C ARG A 186 -13.91 23.69 -14.28
N GLU A 187 -15.16 23.32 -14.00
CA GLU A 187 -16.35 24.04 -14.49
C GLU A 187 -16.35 25.52 -14.04
N ARG A 188 -15.99 25.79 -12.77
CA ARG A 188 -15.88 27.17 -12.29
C ARG A 188 -14.77 27.93 -13.01
N MET A 189 -13.65 27.29 -13.27
CA MET A 189 -12.51 27.92 -13.95
C MET A 189 -12.83 28.24 -15.41
N GLU A 190 -13.57 27.37 -16.10
CA GLU A 190 -14.06 27.61 -17.47
C GLU A 190 -15.05 28.79 -17.56
N VAL A 191 -15.85 29.02 -16.51
CA VAL A 191 -16.81 30.15 -16.46
C VAL A 191 -16.15 31.46 -16.06
N ALA A 192 -15.19 31.42 -15.14
CA ALA A 192 -14.61 32.62 -14.53
C ALA A 192 -13.38 33.18 -15.26
N HIS A 193 -12.74 32.40 -16.14
CA HIS A 193 -11.48 32.76 -16.77
C HIS A 193 -11.46 32.46 -18.27
N ASP A 194 -10.75 33.29 -19.03
CA ASP A 194 -10.50 33.07 -20.46
C ASP A 194 -9.57 31.88 -20.70
N ALA A 195 -9.62 31.30 -21.90
CA ALA A 195 -8.80 30.15 -22.28
C ALA A 195 -7.28 30.39 -22.13
N ALA A 196 -6.81 31.63 -22.23
CA ALA A 196 -5.41 32.00 -22.01
C ALA A 196 -4.97 31.84 -20.53
N ASP A 197 -5.90 32.03 -19.59
CA ASP A 197 -5.70 31.90 -18.14
C ASP A 197 -5.75 30.43 -17.66
N LEU A 198 -6.19 29.51 -18.53
CA LEU A 198 -6.35 28.07 -18.32
C LEU A 198 -5.21 27.24 -18.95
N GLY A 199 -4.06 27.87 -19.21
CA GLY A 199 -2.96 27.27 -19.98
C GLY A 199 -2.35 25.98 -19.41
N VAL A 200 -2.61 25.64 -18.14
CA VAL A 200 -2.12 24.41 -17.49
C VAL A 200 -3.31 23.53 -17.08
N PRO A 201 -3.48 22.32 -17.64
CA PRO A 201 -4.50 21.40 -17.19
C PRO A 201 -4.20 20.98 -15.74
N PHE A 202 -5.18 21.21 -14.87
CA PHE A 202 -5.04 20.97 -13.43
C PHE A 202 -6.07 19.95 -12.95
N SER A 203 -5.61 19.03 -12.12
CA SER A 203 -6.42 18.08 -11.39
C SER A 203 -5.85 18.01 -9.97
N ALA A 204 -6.72 17.95 -8.96
CA ALA A 204 -6.30 17.79 -7.58
C ALA A 204 -7.00 16.58 -6.95
N MET A 205 -6.35 15.99 -5.96
CA MET A 205 -6.90 14.91 -5.17
C MET A 205 -6.93 15.26 -3.68
N VAL A 206 -8.10 15.58 -3.15
CA VAL A 206 -8.28 15.95 -1.74
C VAL A 206 -8.71 14.74 -0.93
N LEU A 207 -7.91 14.37 0.07
CA LEU A 207 -8.02 13.12 0.84
C LEU A 207 -8.19 13.40 2.35
N GLY A 208 -8.65 12.41 3.12
CA GLY A 208 -8.62 12.48 4.57
C GLY A 208 -7.25 12.13 5.17
N ALA A 209 -6.71 12.90 6.12
CA ALA A 209 -5.42 12.61 6.72
C ALA A 209 -5.44 11.31 7.51
N ASN A 210 -6.59 11.02 8.12
CA ASN A 210 -6.67 9.93 9.11
C ASN A 210 -6.97 8.58 8.49
N PHE A 211 -7.48 8.57 7.26
CA PHE A 211 -7.90 7.35 6.58
C PHE A 211 -6.83 6.85 5.61
N TRP A 212 -5.86 7.72 5.29
CA TRP A 212 -4.82 7.45 4.32
C TRP A 212 -3.46 7.30 5.04
N PRO A 213 -2.66 6.28 4.72
CA PRO A 213 -1.33 6.08 5.31
C PRO A 213 -0.30 7.00 4.63
N LEU A 214 -0.60 8.30 4.60
CA LEU A 214 0.21 9.32 3.95
C LEU A 214 0.83 10.21 5.02
N ASN A 215 2.15 10.33 4.99
CA ASN A 215 2.87 11.17 5.93
C ASN A 215 2.79 12.63 5.48
N ALA A 216 2.59 13.53 6.45
CA ALA A 216 2.71 14.96 6.23
C ALA A 216 4.09 15.31 5.65
N PRO A 217 4.19 16.34 4.80
CA PRO A 217 5.47 16.77 4.24
C PRO A 217 6.37 17.30 5.38
N THR A 218 7.64 16.92 5.34
CA THR A 218 8.64 17.30 6.35
C THR A 218 9.28 18.66 6.12
N HIS A 219 9.05 19.25 4.93
CA HIS A 219 9.62 20.51 4.50
C HIS A 219 8.67 21.23 3.54
N SER A 220 8.83 22.54 3.44
CA SER A 220 8.17 23.37 2.43
C SER A 220 8.86 23.27 1.08
N LEU A 221 8.09 23.35 0.00
CA LEU A 221 8.58 23.47 -1.38
C LEU A 221 8.31 24.90 -1.84
N ILE A 222 9.29 25.54 -2.49
CA ILE A 222 9.04 26.78 -3.22
C ILE A 222 8.26 26.40 -4.48
N ILE A 223 7.02 26.88 -4.56
CA ILE A 223 6.10 26.57 -5.66
C ILE A 223 6.55 27.34 -6.90
N PRO A 224 6.80 26.67 -8.04
CA PRO A 224 7.17 27.36 -9.28
C PRO A 224 6.12 28.38 -9.73
N GLU A 225 6.58 29.49 -10.30
CA GLU A 225 5.73 30.61 -10.71
C GLU A 225 4.64 30.19 -11.71
N ASP A 226 4.95 29.27 -12.62
CA ASP A 226 4.00 28.77 -13.63
C ASP A 226 2.77 28.09 -13.01
N ILE A 227 2.92 27.43 -11.86
CA ILE A 227 1.83 26.70 -11.20
C ILE A 227 1.21 27.47 -10.02
N LEU A 228 1.88 28.53 -9.56
CA LEU A 228 1.48 29.31 -8.40
C LEU A 228 0.07 29.92 -8.54
N PRO A 229 -0.31 30.54 -9.68
CA PRO A 229 -1.66 31.07 -9.85
C PRO A 229 -2.75 30.00 -9.70
N THR A 230 -2.55 28.85 -10.32
CA THR A 230 -3.48 27.72 -10.25
C THR A 230 -3.59 27.15 -8.84
N HIS A 231 -2.45 27.02 -8.15
CA HIS A 231 -2.40 26.62 -6.74
C HIS A 231 -3.20 27.57 -5.85
N GLU A 232 -2.99 28.89 -5.98
CA GLU A 232 -3.72 29.88 -5.17
C GLU A 232 -5.23 29.88 -5.48
N ARG A 233 -5.59 29.78 -6.76
CA ARG A 233 -6.99 29.71 -7.20
C ARG A 233 -7.70 28.50 -6.60
N PHE A 234 -7.07 27.32 -6.65
CA PHE A 234 -7.63 26.12 -6.04
C PHE A 234 -7.73 26.25 -4.52
N GLN A 235 -6.71 26.83 -3.86
CA GLN A 235 -6.73 27.04 -2.41
C GLN A 235 -7.89 27.96 -1.98
N ARG A 236 -8.13 29.07 -2.70
CA ARG A 236 -9.26 29.97 -2.44
C ARG A 236 -10.61 29.28 -2.71
N PHE A 237 -10.72 28.54 -3.82
CA PHE A 237 -11.92 27.76 -4.13
C PHE A 237 -12.27 26.78 -3.00
N TYR A 238 -11.28 26.03 -2.52
CA TYR A 238 -11.49 25.06 -1.45
C TYR A 238 -11.88 25.72 -0.12
N GLN A 239 -11.18 26.79 0.28
CA GLN A 239 -11.48 27.52 1.52
C GLN A 239 -12.88 28.12 1.53
N ASN A 240 -13.34 28.66 0.38
CA ASN A 240 -14.68 29.22 0.25
C ASN A 240 -15.77 28.13 0.36
N LYS A 241 -15.50 26.94 -0.16
CA LYS A 241 -16.46 25.82 -0.13
C LYS A 241 -16.47 25.09 1.22
N HIS A 242 -15.32 25.03 1.88
CA HIS A 242 -15.13 24.29 3.11
C HIS A 242 -14.48 25.17 4.19
N SER A 243 -15.34 25.85 4.96
CA SER A 243 -14.89 26.65 6.10
C SER A 243 -14.32 25.76 7.22
N GLY A 244 -13.25 26.25 7.86
CA GLY A 244 -12.60 25.56 8.98
C GLY A 244 -11.66 24.40 8.59
N ARG A 245 -11.37 24.20 7.30
CA ARG A 245 -10.41 23.19 6.82
C ARG A 245 -9.17 23.86 6.22
N LYS A 246 -8.01 23.24 6.40
CA LYS A 246 -6.74 23.64 5.75
C LYS A 246 -6.23 22.48 4.90
N LEU A 247 -5.76 22.80 3.69
CA LEU A 247 -5.12 21.84 2.81
C LEU A 247 -3.64 21.72 3.18
N LEU A 248 -3.14 20.49 3.12
CA LEU A 248 -1.72 20.18 3.24
C LEU A 248 -1.30 19.45 1.96
N TRP A 249 -0.39 20.04 1.21
CA TRP A 249 0.01 19.53 -0.11
C TRP A 249 1.11 18.47 0.01
N LEU A 250 0.87 17.32 -0.60
CA LEU A 250 1.80 16.21 -0.64
C LEU A 250 2.53 16.12 -1.99
N TRP A 251 3.55 16.96 -2.16
CA TRP A 251 4.37 17.09 -3.38
C TRP A 251 5.09 15.81 -3.84
N LYS A 252 5.27 14.84 -2.93
CA LYS A 252 5.86 13.53 -3.25
C LYS A 252 4.96 12.70 -4.17
N TYR A 253 3.64 12.83 -4.04
CA TYR A 253 2.68 11.97 -4.75
C TYR A 253 2.16 12.60 -6.04
N SER A 254 2.62 13.80 -6.39
CA SER A 254 2.16 14.50 -7.57
C SER A 254 2.73 13.94 -8.87
N GLU A 255 1.98 14.15 -9.94
CA GLU A 255 2.37 13.79 -11.31
C GLU A 255 2.18 15.01 -12.22
N ASN A 256 3.30 15.57 -12.69
CA ASN A 256 3.32 16.71 -13.59
C ASN A 256 3.88 16.29 -14.95
N GLU A 257 3.33 16.87 -16.01
CA GLU A 257 3.81 16.66 -17.38
C GLU A 257 4.54 17.91 -17.87
N LEU A 258 5.81 17.73 -18.24
CA LEU A 258 6.65 18.78 -18.80
C LEU A 258 7.01 18.45 -20.24
N GLN A 259 6.90 19.42 -21.12
CA GLN A 259 7.29 19.27 -22.51
C GLN A 259 8.64 19.93 -22.77
N THR A 260 9.58 19.20 -23.36
CA THR A 260 10.89 19.76 -23.71
C THR A 260 10.80 20.59 -24.99
N SER A 261 11.28 21.83 -24.95
CA SER A 261 11.34 22.73 -26.12
C SER A 261 12.75 22.85 -26.74
N TYR A 262 13.81 22.56 -25.98
CA TYR A 262 15.20 22.77 -26.37
C TYR A 262 15.81 21.66 -27.25
N LEU A 263 15.06 20.58 -27.52
CA LEU A 263 15.50 19.42 -28.30
C LEU A 263 14.84 19.39 -29.66
N ASN A 264 15.52 18.78 -30.66
CA ASN A 264 14.97 18.59 -32.00
C ASN A 264 13.66 17.77 -32.00
N GLN A 265 13.48 16.89 -31.00
CA GLN A 265 12.25 16.15 -30.78
C GLN A 265 11.64 16.58 -29.44
N ARG A 266 10.33 16.86 -29.46
CA ARG A 266 9.57 17.19 -28.25
C ARG A 266 9.29 15.93 -27.45
N TYR A 267 9.92 15.80 -26.29
CA TYR A 267 9.65 14.74 -25.31
C TYR A 267 8.69 15.25 -24.24
N MET A 268 7.89 14.33 -23.71
CA MET A 268 7.00 14.56 -22.57
C MET A 268 7.57 13.85 -21.35
N LEU A 269 7.99 14.62 -20.35
CA LEU A 269 8.57 14.14 -19.11
C LEU A 269 7.48 14.10 -18.05
N VAL A 270 7.20 12.91 -17.52
CA VAL A 270 6.25 12.73 -16.42
C VAL A 270 7.04 12.69 -15.12
N THR A 271 6.88 13.72 -14.30
CA THR A 271 7.75 14.07 -13.16
C THR A 271 6.95 14.24 -11.87
N SER A 272 7.59 14.11 -10.71
CA SER A 272 7.02 14.59 -9.45
C SER A 272 7.21 16.10 -9.29
N SER A 273 6.48 16.76 -8.39
CA SER A 273 6.66 18.22 -8.16
C SER A 273 8.07 18.60 -7.74
N TYR A 274 8.77 17.72 -7.02
CA TYR A 274 10.19 17.94 -6.70
C TYR A 274 11.07 17.93 -7.95
N GLN A 275 10.85 16.97 -8.85
CA GLN A 275 11.57 16.91 -10.12
C GLN A 275 11.22 18.11 -11.01
N THR A 276 9.95 18.51 -11.05
CA THR A 276 9.48 19.69 -11.79
C THR A 276 10.13 20.97 -11.29
N ALA A 277 10.13 21.19 -9.97
CA ALA A 277 10.74 22.37 -9.37
C ALA A 277 12.22 22.50 -9.73
N VAL A 278 12.97 21.38 -9.75
CA VAL A 278 14.37 21.35 -10.18
C VAL A 278 14.50 21.63 -11.69
N LEU A 279 13.69 21.00 -12.53
CA LEU A 279 13.79 21.14 -13.99
C LEU A 279 13.43 22.55 -14.47
N LEU A 280 12.49 23.23 -13.83
CA LEU A 280 12.10 24.60 -14.20
C LEU A 280 13.22 25.62 -13.95
N GLN A 281 14.12 25.37 -12.99
CA GLN A 281 15.32 26.23 -12.79
C GLN A 281 16.24 26.25 -14.01
N TYR A 282 16.18 25.21 -14.86
CA TYR A 282 16.99 25.14 -16.07
C TYR A 282 16.40 25.90 -17.26
N ASN A 283 15.25 26.55 -17.11
CA ASN A 283 14.72 27.46 -18.13
C ASN A 283 15.55 28.75 -18.21
N GLU A 284 16.12 29.19 -17.09
CA GLU A 284 16.94 30.40 -17.00
C GLU A 284 18.45 30.08 -16.99
N ASN A 285 18.83 28.91 -16.45
CA ASN A 285 20.22 28.53 -16.24
C ASN A 285 20.57 27.20 -16.92
N ASN A 286 21.71 27.12 -17.62
CA ASN A 286 22.13 25.86 -18.26
C ASN A 286 22.91 24.93 -17.31
N SER A 287 23.43 25.47 -16.21
CA SER A 287 24.14 24.70 -15.21
C SER A 287 23.98 25.32 -13.82
N LEU A 288 23.74 24.47 -12.82
CA LEU A 288 23.46 24.86 -11.44
C LEU A 288 24.22 23.95 -10.47
N HIS A 289 24.72 24.54 -9.38
CA HIS A 289 25.31 23.80 -8.27
C HIS A 289 24.22 23.28 -7.31
N LEU A 290 24.54 22.23 -6.54
CA LEU A 290 23.61 21.64 -5.56
C LEU A 290 23.07 22.67 -4.55
N ASP A 291 23.91 23.59 -4.10
CA ASP A 291 23.52 24.62 -3.10
C ASP A 291 22.58 25.70 -3.69
N GLU A 292 22.72 26.00 -4.98
CA GLU A 292 21.83 26.92 -5.68
C GLU A 292 20.44 26.30 -5.85
N LEU A 293 20.39 25.00 -6.18
CA LEU A 293 19.14 24.25 -6.27
C LEU A 293 18.44 24.10 -4.91
N ASP A 294 19.19 23.90 -3.82
CA ASP A 294 18.64 23.87 -2.45
C ASP A 294 17.99 25.21 -2.11
N SER A 295 18.68 26.32 -2.40
CA SER A 295 18.18 27.67 -2.15
C SER A 295 16.95 28.02 -3.00
N ALA A 296 16.94 27.62 -4.28
CA ALA A 296 15.86 27.93 -5.21
C ALA A 296 14.60 27.08 -5.00
N THR A 297 14.73 25.85 -4.50
CA THR A 297 13.61 24.91 -4.36
C THR A 297 13.17 24.67 -2.91
N SER A 298 14.02 24.98 -1.93
CA SER A 298 13.84 24.64 -0.51
C SER A 298 13.72 23.13 -0.25
N ILE A 299 14.24 22.29 -1.16
CA ILE A 299 14.22 20.83 -1.02
C ILE A 299 15.49 20.38 -0.26
N PRO A 300 15.36 19.64 0.86
CA PRO A 300 16.51 19.16 1.62
C PRO A 300 17.53 18.41 0.76
N LYS A 301 18.83 18.73 0.93
CA LYS A 301 19.94 18.15 0.15
C LYS A 301 19.91 16.63 0.01
N GLY A 302 19.50 15.92 1.07
CA GLY A 302 19.36 14.46 1.06
C GLY A 302 18.31 13.93 0.08
N LEU A 303 17.19 14.64 -0.07
CA LEU A 303 16.14 14.33 -1.06
C LEU A 303 16.52 14.84 -2.44
N LEU A 304 17.08 16.05 -2.51
CA LEU A 304 17.53 16.68 -3.75
C LEU A 304 18.57 15.82 -4.48
N THR A 305 19.54 15.25 -3.77
CA THR A 305 20.54 14.33 -4.34
C THR A 305 19.88 13.09 -4.96
N GLN A 306 18.80 12.58 -4.35
CA GLN A 306 18.07 11.43 -4.89
C GLN A 306 17.28 11.80 -6.14
N VAL A 307 16.64 12.98 -6.14
CA VAL A 307 15.94 13.53 -7.31
C VAL A 307 16.92 13.72 -8.48
N LEU A 308 18.07 14.34 -8.22
CA LEU A 308 19.13 14.55 -9.21
C LEU A 308 19.71 13.23 -9.73
N ALA A 309 19.92 12.24 -8.87
CA ALA A 309 20.39 10.92 -9.30
C ALA A 309 19.43 10.25 -10.31
N VAL A 310 18.10 10.43 -10.15
CA VAL A 310 17.11 9.93 -11.11
C VAL A 310 17.21 10.67 -12.44
N LEU A 311 17.33 12.00 -12.42
CA LEU A 311 17.45 12.84 -13.62
C LEU A 311 18.77 12.57 -14.39
N VAL A 312 19.87 12.35 -13.67
CA VAL A 312 21.17 11.98 -14.26
C VAL A 312 21.13 10.58 -14.85
N ARG A 313 20.51 9.62 -14.14
CA ARG A 313 20.31 8.26 -14.67
C ARG A 313 19.45 8.25 -15.93
N ALA A 314 18.46 9.12 -15.99
CA ALA A 314 17.64 9.34 -17.18
C ALA A 314 18.39 10.08 -18.29
N ARG A 315 19.61 10.56 -18.04
CA ARG A 315 20.43 11.39 -18.94
C ARG A 315 19.79 12.71 -19.34
N ILE A 316 18.94 13.27 -18.48
CA ILE A 316 18.36 14.60 -18.68
C ILE A 316 19.33 15.66 -18.15
N LEU A 317 19.97 15.37 -17.01
CA LEU A 317 21.06 16.16 -16.45
C LEU A 317 22.38 15.40 -16.58
N VAL A 318 23.47 16.15 -16.72
CA VAL A 318 24.85 15.63 -16.66
C VAL A 318 25.47 16.14 -15.37
N ASN A 319 26.07 15.23 -14.60
CA ASN A 319 26.83 15.59 -13.41
C ASN A 319 28.28 15.84 -13.83
N ASN A 320 28.72 17.10 -13.71
CA ASN A 320 30.12 17.47 -13.87
C ASN A 320 30.84 17.20 -12.54
N GLU A 321 32.15 16.90 -12.58
CA GLU A 321 32.96 16.53 -11.42
C GLU A 321 33.14 17.70 -10.42
N ALA A 322 32.08 18.14 -9.74
CA ALA A 322 32.05 19.14 -8.65
C ALA A 322 30.63 19.38 -8.08
N SER A 323 29.71 18.39 -8.06
CA SER A 323 28.30 18.61 -7.65
C SER A 323 27.57 19.68 -8.47
N GLN A 324 28.05 19.91 -9.69
CA GLN A 324 27.48 20.82 -10.65
C GLN A 324 26.71 20.02 -11.69
N TYR A 325 25.45 20.39 -11.87
CA TYR A 325 24.54 19.70 -12.78
C TYR A 325 24.28 20.60 -13.98
N SER A 326 24.40 20.04 -15.17
CA SER A 326 24.17 20.75 -16.43
C SER A 326 23.07 20.07 -17.25
N LEU A 327 22.31 20.87 -18.00
CA LEU A 327 21.24 20.36 -18.85
C LEU A 327 21.83 19.61 -20.06
N ASN A 328 21.36 18.39 -20.32
CA ASN A 328 21.82 17.61 -21.47
C ASN A 328 21.14 18.05 -22.77
N THR A 329 21.84 18.85 -23.58
CA THR A 329 21.35 19.31 -24.89
C THR A 329 21.23 18.21 -25.94
N ASN A 330 21.84 17.04 -25.72
CA ASN A 330 21.84 15.91 -26.64
C ASN A 330 20.99 14.72 -26.14
N PHE A 331 19.99 14.98 -25.30
CA PHE A 331 19.11 13.95 -24.80
C PHE A 331 18.36 13.22 -25.92
N ARG A 332 18.39 11.88 -25.88
CA ARG A 332 17.63 11.00 -26.77
C ARG A 332 17.04 9.84 -25.98
N SER A 333 15.75 9.60 -26.21
CA SER A 333 15.01 8.47 -25.65
C SER A 333 14.29 7.71 -26.76
N LYS A 334 14.16 6.39 -26.60
CA LYS A 334 13.33 5.54 -27.48
C LYS A 334 11.83 5.84 -27.33
N LYS A 335 11.41 6.39 -26.19
CA LYS A 335 10.01 6.74 -25.88
C LYS A 335 9.84 8.26 -25.86
N ILE A 336 8.79 8.74 -26.52
CA ILE A 336 8.40 10.16 -26.51
C ILE A 336 7.93 10.59 -25.12
N ARG A 337 7.13 9.75 -24.46
CA ARG A 337 6.68 9.93 -23.08
C ARG A 337 7.62 9.17 -22.14
N VAL A 338 8.36 9.89 -21.30
CA VAL A 338 9.36 9.35 -20.38
C VAL A 338 8.84 9.52 -18.95
N LYS A 339 8.52 8.41 -18.29
CA LYS A 339 8.11 8.43 -16.87
C LYS A 339 9.34 8.45 -15.97
N LEU A 340 9.50 9.54 -15.21
CA LEU A 340 10.61 9.77 -14.27
C LEU A 340 10.15 9.65 -12.81
N ASN A 341 8.85 9.77 -12.58
CA ASN A 341 8.21 9.58 -11.29
C ASN A 341 8.17 8.09 -10.90
N HIS A 342 9.32 7.54 -10.51
CA HIS A 342 9.44 6.20 -9.94
C HIS A 342 9.74 6.33 -8.44
N SER A 343 9.17 5.44 -7.63
CA SER A 343 9.47 5.36 -6.20
C SER A 343 10.97 5.10 -5.98
N ILE A 344 11.59 5.88 -5.10
CA ILE A 344 13.02 5.78 -4.83
C ILE A 344 13.26 4.51 -3.99
N LYS A 345 14.04 3.56 -4.52
CA LYS A 345 14.26 2.23 -3.91
C LYS A 345 14.74 2.25 -2.45
N LYS A 346 15.42 3.32 -2.02
CA LYS A 346 15.95 3.46 -0.65
C LYS A 346 14.86 3.86 0.35
N GLU A 347 13.81 4.56 -0.08
CA GLU A 347 12.63 4.85 0.76
C GLU A 347 11.88 3.57 1.12
N VAL A 348 11.80 2.59 0.22
CA VAL A 348 11.05 1.35 0.46
C VAL A 348 11.54 0.59 1.70
N LYS A 349 12.85 0.59 1.97
CA LYS A 349 13.43 -0.04 3.18
C LYS A 349 13.23 0.79 4.45
N GLY A 350 13.27 2.12 4.37
CA GLY A 350 13.00 2.99 5.51
C GLY A 350 11.51 2.99 5.91
N GLU A 351 10.62 3.02 4.91
CA GLU A 351 9.17 3.01 5.12
C GLU A 351 8.67 1.71 5.78
N SER A 352 9.30 0.55 5.51
CA SER A 352 8.92 -0.73 6.14
C SER A 352 9.20 -0.70 7.66
N ALA A 353 10.36 -0.18 8.07
CA ALA A 353 10.70 -0.02 9.49
C ALA A 353 9.77 0.95 10.24
N ASP A 354 9.32 2.02 9.57
CA ASP A 354 8.38 2.98 10.16
C ASP A 354 6.96 2.43 10.29
N VAL A 355 6.50 1.60 9.33
CA VAL A 355 5.22 0.89 9.44
C VAL A 355 5.24 -0.05 10.64
N LEU A 356 6.32 -0.83 10.82
CA LEU A 356 6.44 -1.74 11.97
C LEU A 356 6.42 -1.01 13.31
N LYS A 357 7.07 0.16 13.40
CA LYS A 357 6.97 1.03 14.59
C LYS A 357 5.54 1.50 14.84
N THR A 358 4.86 1.99 13.80
CA THR A 358 3.48 2.48 13.90
C THR A 358 2.51 1.37 14.34
N VAL A 359 2.65 0.17 13.77
CA VAL A 359 1.88 -1.03 14.17
C VAL A 359 2.13 -1.36 15.64
N ASN A 360 3.39 -1.41 16.06
CA ASN A 360 3.73 -1.77 17.43
C ASN A 360 3.24 -0.72 18.44
N GLU A 361 3.30 0.56 18.07
CA GLU A 361 2.70 1.65 18.86
C GLU A 361 1.18 1.56 18.90
N GLY A 362 0.52 1.27 17.77
CA GLY A 362 -0.92 1.04 17.70
C GLY A 362 -1.36 -0.12 18.60
N ARG A 363 -0.67 -1.27 18.50
CA ARG A 363 -0.89 -2.44 19.36
C ARG A 363 -0.72 -2.11 20.84
N LYS A 364 0.23 -1.24 21.20
CA LYS A 364 0.42 -0.79 22.58
C LYS A 364 -0.82 -0.07 23.12
N TYR A 365 -1.39 0.87 22.36
CA TYR A 365 -2.59 1.60 22.80
C TYR A 365 -3.82 0.69 22.91
N VAL A 366 -3.97 -0.23 21.96
CA VAL A 366 -4.97 -1.30 21.98
C VAL A 366 -4.87 -2.12 23.27
N ILE A 367 -3.67 -2.63 23.57
CA ILE A 367 -3.41 -3.46 24.77
C ILE A 367 -3.73 -2.66 26.03
N GLN A 368 -3.30 -1.40 26.09
CA GLN A 368 -3.62 -0.51 27.20
C GLN A 368 -5.12 -0.32 27.39
N ALA A 369 -5.86 -0.01 26.32
CA ALA A 369 -7.31 0.19 26.38
C ALA A 369 -8.05 -1.08 26.83
N THR A 370 -7.67 -2.26 26.30
CA THR A 370 -8.25 -3.55 26.67
C THR A 370 -7.97 -3.88 28.15
N VAL A 371 -6.74 -3.68 28.61
CA VAL A 371 -6.36 -3.89 30.01
C VAL A 371 -7.14 -2.95 30.93
N VAL A 372 -7.25 -1.66 30.59
CA VAL A 372 -8.02 -0.68 31.37
C VAL A 372 -9.50 -1.07 31.43
N ARG A 373 -10.10 -1.49 30.30
CA ARG A 373 -11.49 -1.94 30.26
C ARG A 373 -11.74 -3.15 31.17
N ILE A 374 -10.87 -4.16 31.11
CA ILE A 374 -10.99 -5.38 31.93
C ILE A 374 -10.76 -5.05 33.42
N MET A 375 -9.75 -4.22 33.72
CA MET A 375 -9.43 -3.82 35.10
C MET A 375 -10.51 -2.93 35.72
N LYS A 376 -11.14 -2.05 34.93
CA LYS A 376 -12.26 -1.22 35.41
C LYS A 376 -13.49 -2.07 35.76
N ALA A 377 -13.74 -3.16 35.02
CA ALA A 377 -14.86 -4.05 35.25
C ALA A 377 -14.63 -5.00 36.44
N ARG A 378 -13.43 -5.56 36.58
CA ARG A 378 -13.15 -6.60 37.60
C ARG A 378 -12.43 -6.10 38.85
N GLN A 379 -11.90 -4.87 38.84
CA GLN A 379 -11.17 -4.17 39.91
C GLN A 379 -9.88 -4.84 40.42
N THR A 380 -9.89 -6.16 40.66
CA THR A 380 -8.73 -6.96 41.04
C THR A 380 -8.66 -8.23 40.19
N MET A 381 -7.46 -8.59 39.71
CA MET A 381 -7.25 -9.81 38.93
C MET A 381 -5.80 -10.28 39.04
N ARG A 382 -5.60 -11.61 39.03
CA ARG A 382 -4.26 -12.21 38.94
C ARG A 382 -3.70 -12.00 37.53
N ASN A 383 -2.41 -11.67 37.43
CA ASN A 383 -1.76 -11.33 36.16
C ASN A 383 -1.98 -12.38 35.05
N GLN A 384 -1.85 -13.67 35.37
CA GLN A 384 -2.04 -14.75 34.39
C GLN A 384 -3.49 -14.86 33.89
N SER A 385 -4.48 -14.60 34.74
CA SER A 385 -5.89 -14.56 34.35
C SER A 385 -6.23 -13.34 33.50
N LEU A 386 -5.54 -12.22 33.70
CA LEU A 386 -5.66 -11.02 32.87
C LEU A 386 -5.14 -11.27 31.46
N VAL A 387 -3.97 -11.90 31.33
CA VAL A 387 -3.40 -12.29 30.03
C VAL A 387 -4.34 -13.21 29.26
N THR A 388 -4.85 -14.26 29.90
CA THR A 388 -5.81 -15.19 29.28
C THR A 388 -7.13 -14.52 28.92
N SER A 389 -7.61 -13.55 29.72
CA SER A 389 -8.85 -12.83 29.44
C SER A 389 -8.71 -11.79 28.33
N ALA A 390 -7.51 -11.22 28.13
CA ALA A 390 -7.23 -10.24 27.08
C ALA A 390 -6.89 -10.90 25.73
N ALA A 391 -6.35 -12.13 25.73
CA ALA A 391 -5.99 -12.88 24.52
C ALA A 391 -7.07 -12.96 23.42
N PRO A 392 -8.38 -13.14 23.73
CA PRO A 392 -9.44 -13.20 22.72
C PRO A 392 -9.76 -11.85 22.08
N ASP A 393 -9.54 -10.75 22.79
CA ASP A 393 -9.80 -9.37 22.31
C ASP A 393 -8.73 -8.88 21.33
N PHE A 394 -7.62 -9.62 21.17
CA PHE A 394 -6.56 -9.31 20.20
C PHE A 394 -6.77 -9.97 18.84
N ASN A 395 -7.97 -10.51 18.59
CA ASN A 395 -8.41 -10.95 17.26
C ASN A 395 -8.79 -9.71 16.42
N PRO A 396 -8.43 -9.61 15.13
CA PRO A 396 -8.44 -8.35 14.35
C PRO A 396 -9.83 -7.77 14.02
N ALA A 397 -10.90 -8.24 14.67
CA ALA A 397 -12.29 -7.87 14.37
C ALA A 397 -12.87 -6.82 15.33
N THR A 398 -12.10 -6.33 16.29
CA THR A 398 -12.52 -5.29 17.24
C THR A 398 -11.32 -4.40 17.46
N LEU A 399 -11.36 -3.10 17.13
CA LEU A 399 -10.63 -2.00 17.81
C LEU A 399 -10.74 -0.64 17.06
N PHE A 400 -11.74 0.13 17.47
CA PHE A 400 -11.77 1.57 17.81
C PHE A 400 -10.68 2.57 17.32
N GLY A 401 -11.14 3.74 16.86
CA GLY A 401 -10.68 5.05 17.37
C GLY A 401 -10.26 6.15 16.37
N SER A 402 -11.19 7.06 16.05
CA SER A 402 -11.04 8.24 15.18
C SER A 402 -10.20 9.39 15.78
N HIS A 403 -9.21 9.89 15.03
CA HIS A 403 -8.69 11.26 15.14
C HIS A 403 -8.96 12.01 13.82
N LYS A 404 -9.02 13.35 13.84
CA LYS A 404 -9.47 14.21 12.72
C LYS A 404 -8.31 15.05 12.13
N GLY A 405 -8.08 14.89 10.83
CA GLY A 405 -7.16 15.64 9.97
C GLY A 405 -7.46 15.29 8.50
N LEU A 406 -7.17 16.19 7.56
CA LEU A 406 -7.33 16.03 6.10
C LEU A 406 -5.96 16.24 5.39
N LEU A 407 -5.66 15.49 4.32
CA LEU A 407 -4.41 15.57 3.52
C LEU A 407 -4.76 15.77 2.04
N ALA A 408 -4.01 16.53 1.27
CA ALA A 408 -4.25 16.70 -0.17
C ALA A 408 -3.03 16.27 -0.98
N VAL A 409 -3.27 15.57 -2.09
CA VAL A 409 -2.27 15.21 -3.11
C VAL A 409 -2.58 16.03 -4.36
N MET A 410 -1.57 16.68 -4.92
CA MET A 410 -1.70 17.43 -6.17
C MET A 410 -1.58 16.49 -7.35
#